data_AF-A0A6G0WJ05-F1
#
_entry.id   AF-A0A6G0WJ05-F1
#
_cell.length_a   1.000
_cell.length_b   1.000
_cell.length_c   1.000
_cell.angle_alpha   90.00
_cell.angle_beta   90.00
_cell.angle_gamma   90.00
#
_symmetry.space_group_name_H-M   'P 1'
#
loop_
_entity.id
_entity.type
_entity.pdbx_description
1 polymer ?
#
loop_
_entity_poly.entity_id
_entity_poly.type
_entity_poly.pdbx_seq_one_letter_code
_entity_poly.pdbx_strand_id
1 'polypeptide(L)'
;MPAMLRSLVCVALAALTTADFGVGYDSYNSAQIDYHFSVIKQRFSLMRTFQTDMGSNNAITAAAKAGLKVAAGIWLLSNLYDLDLVTCEVVECGE
;
A
#
# COMPACT_ATOMS: atom_id res chain seq x y z
N MET A 1 7.23 1.17 -45.46
CA MET A 1 6.37 0.67 -44.37
C MET A 1 7.07 0.13 -43.10
N PRO A 2 8.41 -0.03 -42.97
CA PRO A 2 9.00 -0.55 -41.72
C PRO A 2 9.17 0.51 -40.61
N ALA A 3 9.21 1.80 -40.96
CA ALA A 3 9.35 2.90 -39.99
C ALA A 3 8.09 3.08 -39.12
N MET A 4 6.90 2.91 -39.71
CA MET A 4 5.63 3.02 -39.00
C MET A 4 5.44 1.87 -37.99
N LEU A 5 5.84 0.66 -38.37
CA LEU A 5 5.79 -0.52 -37.50
C LEU A 5 6.78 -0.41 -36.33
N ARG A 6 7.98 0.15 -36.55
CA ARG A 6 8.95 0.45 -35.48
C ARG A 6 8.44 1.51 -34.50
N SER A 7 7.82 2.59 -35.01
CA SER A 7 7.26 3.64 -34.14
C SER A 7 6.11 3.12 -33.27
N LEU A 8 5.25 2.24 -33.79
CA LEU A 8 4.18 1.63 -32.98
C LEU A 8 4.73 0.75 -31.85
N VAL A 9 5.79 -0.02 -32.12
CA VAL A 9 6.43 -0.87 -31.11
C VAL A 9 7.05 -0.05 -29.97
N CYS A 10 7.67 1.10 -30.27
CA CYS A 10 8.24 1.97 -29.23
C CYS A 10 7.17 2.65 -28.36
N VAL A 11 6.04 3.06 -28.93
CA VAL A 11 4.92 3.66 -28.18
C VAL A 11 4.24 2.62 -27.29
N ALA A 12 4.07 1.38 -27.78
CA ALA A 12 3.54 0.29 -26.98
C ALA A 12 4.44 -0.10 -25.80
N LEU A 13 5.76 -0.02 -25.97
CA LEU A 13 6.72 -0.35 -24.90
C LEU A 13 6.83 0.74 -23.83
N ALA A 14 6.65 2.02 -24.19
CA ALA A 14 6.66 3.14 -23.24
C ALA A 14 5.42 3.17 -22.33
N ALA A 15 4.32 2.53 -22.72
CA ALA A 15 3.10 2.44 -21.92
C ALA A 15 3.17 1.43 -20.77
N LEU A 16 4.21 0.59 -20.69
CA LEU A 16 4.22 -0.59 -19.83
C LEU A 16 4.90 -0.44 -18.46
N THR A 17 5.48 0.72 -18.12
CA THR A 17 6.22 0.87 -16.84
C THR A 17 5.93 2.19 -16.13
N THR A 18 4.71 2.41 -15.67
CA THR A 18 4.49 3.35 -14.57
C THR A 18 4.88 2.63 -13.28
N ALA A 19 6.12 2.84 -12.81
CA ALA A 19 6.49 2.39 -11.47
C ALA A 19 5.55 3.06 -10.45
N ASP A 20 4.76 2.26 -9.73
CA ASP A 20 3.95 2.74 -8.62
C ASP A 20 4.91 3.25 -7.53
N PHE A 21 4.98 4.58 -7.36
CA PHE A 21 5.70 5.19 -6.24
C PHE A 21 4.78 5.23 -5.01
N GLY A 22 5.35 4.88 -3.85
CA GLY A 22 4.63 4.87 -2.59
C GLY A 22 5.30 5.70 -1.51
N VAL A 23 4.58 5.87 -0.41
CA VAL A 23 5.02 6.62 0.77
C VAL A 23 5.09 5.70 2.01
N GLY A 24 6.08 5.93 2.87
CA GLY A 24 6.14 5.28 4.18
C GLY A 24 5.21 5.99 5.16
N TYR A 25 4.42 5.21 5.91
CA TYR A 25 3.51 5.71 6.93
C TYR A 25 3.94 5.21 8.32
N ASP A 26 4.10 6.16 9.24
CA ASP A 26 4.36 5.90 10.66
C ASP A 26 3.06 5.96 11.48
N SER A 27 2.97 5.13 12.52
CA SER A 27 1.75 4.87 13.28
C SER A 27 1.48 5.83 14.44
N TYR A 28 2.27 6.90 14.58
CA TYR A 28 2.23 7.83 15.72
C TYR A 28 0.82 8.32 16.11
N ASN A 29 -0.08 8.56 15.13
CA ASN A 29 -1.47 8.96 15.37
C ASN A 29 -2.45 8.07 14.59
N SER A 30 -2.48 6.78 14.94
CA SER A 30 -3.34 5.79 14.29
C SER A 30 -4.84 6.05 14.46
N ALA A 31 -5.25 6.84 15.46
CA ALA A 31 -6.65 7.23 15.67
C ALA A 31 -7.25 8.02 14.49
N GLN A 32 -6.41 8.61 13.63
CA GLN A 32 -6.83 9.35 12.43
C GLN A 32 -6.41 8.65 11.12
N ILE A 33 -6.13 7.34 11.16
CA ILE A 33 -5.59 6.60 10.02
C ILE A 33 -6.44 6.72 8.74
N ASP A 34 -7.77 6.65 8.84
CA ASP A 34 -8.68 6.80 7.71
C ASP A 34 -8.53 8.17 7.04
N TYR A 35 -8.43 9.24 7.83
CA TYR A 35 -8.21 10.59 7.33
C TYR A 35 -6.83 10.70 6.66
N HIS A 36 -5.77 10.21 7.31
CA HIS A 36 -4.43 10.22 6.74
C HIS A 36 -4.38 9.49 5.39
N PHE A 37 -5.02 8.33 5.30
CA PHE A 37 -5.00 7.52 4.08
C PHE A 37 -5.84 8.16 2.96
N SER A 38 -6.94 8.84 3.31
CA SER A 38 -7.71 9.64 2.36
C SER A 38 -6.87 10.77 1.74
N VAL A 39 -5.96 11.38 2.53
CA VAL A 39 -5.03 12.41 2.05
C VAL A 39 -3.90 11.79 1.22
N ILE A 40 -3.30 10.70 1.67
CA ILE A 40 -2.23 9.99 0.95
C ILE A 40 -2.72 9.55 -0.45
N LYS A 41 -3.95 9.05 -0.56
CA LYS A 41 -4.55 8.61 -1.82
C LYS A 41 -4.65 9.70 -2.88
N GLN A 42 -4.65 10.97 -2.48
CA GLN A 42 -4.66 12.10 -3.42
C GLN A 42 -3.37 12.19 -4.25
N ARG A 43 -2.28 11.56 -3.80
CA ARG A 43 -0.96 11.65 -4.43
C ARG A 43 -0.30 10.30 -4.71
N PHE A 44 -0.63 9.26 -3.96
CA PHE A 44 -0.01 7.94 -4.05
C PHE A 44 -1.04 6.83 -4.27
N SER A 45 -0.64 5.80 -4.99
CA SER A 45 -1.41 4.56 -5.20
C SER A 45 -0.97 3.43 -4.25
N LEU A 46 0.21 3.56 -3.65
CA LEU A 46 0.87 2.58 -2.79
C LEU A 46 1.38 3.25 -1.51
N MET A 47 1.35 2.52 -0.40
CA MET A 47 2.03 2.91 0.84
C MET A 47 2.70 1.72 1.51
N ARG A 48 3.63 1.99 2.43
CA ARG A 48 4.25 0.99 3.31
C ARG A 48 3.99 1.36 4.77
N THR A 49 3.61 0.39 5.59
CA THR A 49 3.61 0.55 7.05
C THR A 49 4.81 -0.16 7.68
N PHE A 50 5.10 0.19 8.93
CA PHE A 50 6.10 -0.51 9.75
C PHE A 50 5.47 -1.54 10.70
N GLN A 51 4.18 -1.37 10.99
CA GLN A 51 3.33 -2.29 11.75
C GLN A 51 1.93 -2.31 11.15
N THR A 52 1.12 -3.32 11.45
CA THR A 52 -0.25 -3.43 10.94
C THR A 52 -1.30 -3.32 12.02
N ASP A 53 -1.03 -3.86 13.21
CA ASP A 53 -1.79 -3.60 14.42
C ASP A 53 -1.40 -2.23 15.00
N MET A 54 -2.40 -1.39 15.20
CA MET A 54 -2.27 -0.07 15.81
C MET A 54 -3.29 0.11 16.95
N GLY A 55 -3.54 -0.96 17.70
CA GLY A 55 -4.51 -1.04 18.78
C GLY A 55 -5.92 -1.28 18.24
N SER A 56 -6.77 -0.26 18.29
CA SER A 56 -8.14 -0.36 17.76
C SER A 56 -8.22 -0.22 16.24
N ASN A 57 -7.10 -0.08 15.55
CA ASN A 57 -7.03 0.18 14.11
C ASN A 57 -6.14 -0.85 13.42
N ASN A 58 -6.54 -1.26 12.22
CA ASN A 58 -5.78 -2.13 11.32
C ASN A 58 -5.43 -1.33 10.06
N ALA A 59 -4.14 -1.19 9.76
CA ALA A 59 -3.70 -0.41 8.61
C ALA A 59 -4.03 -1.04 7.26
N ILE A 60 -4.15 -2.36 7.16
CA ILE A 60 -4.53 -3.02 5.91
C ILE A 60 -6.00 -2.72 5.61
N THR A 61 -6.88 -2.85 6.60
CA THR A 61 -8.31 -2.52 6.45
C THR A 61 -8.50 -1.04 6.09
N ALA A 62 -7.78 -0.14 6.75
CA ALA A 62 -7.83 1.29 6.43
C ALA A 62 -7.32 1.57 5.00
N ALA A 63 -6.25 0.90 4.56
CA ALA A 63 -5.70 1.07 3.21
C ALA A 63 -6.69 0.57 2.15
N ALA A 64 -7.30 -0.59 2.37
CA ALA A 64 -8.34 -1.15 1.50
C ALA A 64 -9.53 -0.19 1.39
N LYS A 65 -10.02 0.36 2.51
CA LYS A 65 -11.09 1.36 2.55
C LYS A 65 -10.75 2.62 1.75
N ALA A 66 -9.49 3.05 1.77
CA ALA A 66 -9.02 4.21 1.01
C ALA A 66 -8.67 3.90 -0.46
N GLY A 67 -8.72 2.63 -0.88
CA GLY A 67 -8.29 2.21 -2.22
C GLY A 67 -6.78 2.36 -2.46
N LEU A 68 -5.98 2.17 -1.41
CA LEU A 68 -4.52 2.15 -1.46
C LEU A 68 -4.01 0.71 -1.48
N LYS A 69 -2.99 0.43 -2.31
CA LYS A 69 -2.16 -0.76 -2.14
C LYS A 69 -1.30 -0.56 -0.89
N VAL A 70 -1.06 -1.61 -0.12
CA VAL A 70 -0.21 -1.54 1.08
C VAL A 70 0.86 -2.63 1.07
N ALA A 71 2.10 -2.23 1.31
CA ALA A 71 3.16 -3.10 1.76
C ALA A 71 3.09 -3.16 3.29
N ALA A 72 2.43 -4.20 3.80
CA ALA A 72 2.23 -4.43 5.23
C ALA A 72 3.56 -4.73 5.94
N GLY A 73 3.90 -3.93 6.94
CA GLY A 73 5.07 -4.16 7.80
C GLY A 73 4.71 -5.00 9.02
N ILE A 74 5.63 -5.87 9.43
CA ILE A 74 5.59 -6.57 10.73
C ILE A 74 6.59 -5.89 11.67
N TRP A 75 6.11 -5.44 12.82
CA TRP A 75 6.93 -4.82 13.83
C TRP A 75 7.66 -5.87 14.66
N LEU A 76 8.99 -5.92 14.53
CA LEU A 76 9.80 -6.98 15.14
C LEU A 76 10.12 -6.75 16.63
N LEU A 77 9.61 -5.68 17.25
CA LEU A 77 9.89 -5.39 18.66
C LEU A 77 8.81 -5.96 19.57
N SER A 78 9.25 -6.77 20.53
CA SER A 78 8.45 -7.27 21.64
C SER A 78 7.20 -8.04 21.18
N ASN A 79 6.10 -7.93 21.93
CA ASN A 79 4.84 -8.64 21.69
C ASN A 79 4.06 -8.17 20.45
N LEU A 80 4.55 -7.16 19.72
CA LEU A 80 3.91 -6.69 18.51
C LEU A 80 4.19 -7.60 17.30
N TYR A 81 5.25 -8.41 17.35
CA TYR A 81 5.59 -9.35 16.27
C TYR A 81 4.47 -10.36 16.00
N ASP A 82 4.08 -11.13 17.02
CA ASP A 82 3.04 -12.16 16.89
C ASP A 82 1.68 -11.54 16.53
N LEU A 83 1.42 -10.35 17.06
CA LEU A 83 0.18 -9.62 16.84
C LEU A 83 0.06 -9.12 15.39
N ASP A 84 1.11 -8.52 14.85
CA ASP A 84 1.17 -8.09 13.45
C ASP A 84 1.11 -9.28 12.48
N LEU A 85 1.71 -10.42 12.83
CA LEU A 85 1.62 -11.63 12.01
C LEU A 85 0.18 -12.10 11.84
N VAL A 86 -0.56 -12.23 12.94
CA VAL A 86 -1.98 -12.63 12.91
C VAL A 86 -2.81 -11.57 12.18
N THR A 87 -2.55 -10.29 12.44
CA THR A 87 -3.28 -9.18 11.82
C THR A 87 -3.09 -9.13 10.31
N CYS A 88 -1.90 -9.48 9.82
CA CYS A 88 -1.62 -9.61 8.39
C CYS A 88 -2.30 -10.84 7.77
N GLU A 89 -2.33 -11.98 8.46
CA GLU A 89 -2.93 -13.22 7.96
C GLU A 89 -4.46 -13.10 7.83
N VAL A 90 -5.14 -12.47 8.78
CA VAL A 90 -6.61 -12.39 8.83
C VAL A 90 -7.21 -11.57 7.67
N VAL A 91 -6.44 -10.71 7.01
CA VAL A 91 -6.96 -9.84 5.96
C VAL A 91 -7.11 -10.53 4.59
N GLU A 92 -6.52 -11.71 4.38
CA GLU A 92 -6.72 -12.48 3.14
C GLU A 92 -8.15 -13.08 2.98
N CYS A 93 -9.00 -13.01 4.02
CA CYS A 93 -10.35 -13.63 4.01
C CYS A 93 -11.50 -12.68 3.61
N GLY A 94 -11.23 -11.52 3.02
CA GLY A 94 -12.22 -10.50 2.71
C GLY A 94 -12.35 -10.15 1.22
N GLU A 95 -12.87 -11.07 0.40
CA GLU A 95 -13.58 -10.78 -0.86
C GLU A 95 -15.09 -11.03 -0.70
#